data_AF-A0A672TMS2-F1
#
_entry.id   AF-A0A672TMS2-F1
#
_cell.length_a   1.000
_cell.length_b   1.000
_cell.length_c   1.000
_cell.angle_alpha   90.00
_cell.angle_beta   90.00
_cell.angle_gamma   90.00
#
_symmetry.space_group_name_H-M   'P 1'
#
loop_
_entity.id
_entity.type
_entity.pdbx_description
1 polymer ?
#
loop_
_entity_poly.entity_id
_entity_poly.type
_entity_poly.pdbx_seq_one_letter_code
_entity_poly.pdbx_strand_id
1 'polypeptide(L)'
;IYSTHRHCIFLVTALIASITKDPIKAKGIPSVFQVFRHGDHTPQEFFPTDKHKAGRQQGYGQLTKLGIQQQYELGQYMRRRYSYFLSVVYKQCEIYVQSTDCDHTLTSAQASLAGLYPPTQDQIWNPGILWQPIPVHTVPLSHDRAMKQWFSPWGDESMKMEDMETHVFLFMHTPWRKARSCF
;
A
#
# COMPACT_ATOMS: atom_id res chain seq x y z
N ILE A 1 -34.36 -5.28 -29.76
CA ILE A 1 -33.11 -4.54 -30.05
C ILE A 1 -32.39 -4.34 -28.72
N TYR A 2 -31.14 -4.80 -28.68
CA TYR A 2 -30.15 -4.88 -27.59
C TYR A 2 -30.27 -3.79 -26.49
N SER A 3 -30.35 -4.15 -25.20
CA SER A 3 -29.23 -4.53 -24.33
C SER A 3 -28.21 -3.40 -24.11
N THR A 4 -28.40 -2.57 -23.07
CA THR A 4 -27.35 -1.71 -22.50
C THR A 4 -27.51 -1.39 -21.00
N HIS A 5 -28.67 -1.56 -20.37
CA HIS A 5 -28.87 -1.08 -18.98
C HIS A 5 -28.33 -1.98 -17.85
N ARG A 6 -27.71 -3.12 -18.14
CA ARG A 6 -27.20 -4.02 -17.09
C ARG A 6 -25.74 -3.76 -16.70
N HIS A 7 -24.95 -3.04 -17.50
CA HIS A 7 -23.53 -2.83 -17.19
C HIS A 7 -23.26 -1.66 -16.24
N CYS A 8 -24.09 -0.60 -16.24
CA CYS A 8 -23.88 0.54 -15.33
C CYS A 8 -24.21 0.24 -13.86
N ILE A 9 -25.14 -0.70 -13.58
CA ILE A 9 -25.52 -1.05 -12.20
C ILE A 9 -24.41 -1.87 -11.52
N PHE A 10 -23.69 -2.73 -12.26
CA PHE A 10 -22.57 -3.51 -11.69
C PHE A 10 -21.33 -2.65 -11.39
N LEU A 11 -21.12 -1.55 -12.12
CA LEU A 11 -19.99 -0.66 -11.86
C LEU A 11 -20.19 0.20 -10.60
N VAL A 12 -21.44 0.56 -10.28
CA VAL A 12 -21.74 1.30 -9.04
C VAL A 12 -21.68 0.39 -7.80
N THR A 13 -22.09 -0.88 -7.91
CA THR A 13 -22.02 -1.82 -6.77
C THR A 13 -20.59 -2.22 -6.41
N ALA A 14 -19.67 -2.26 -7.37
CA ALA A 14 -18.24 -2.50 -7.10
C ALA A 14 -17.58 -1.33 -6.36
N LEU A 15 -18.01 -0.09 -6.60
CA LEU A 15 -17.48 1.09 -5.92
C LEU A 15 -17.98 1.21 -4.47
N ILE A 16 -19.21 0.75 -4.18
CA ILE A 16 -19.82 0.85 -2.84
C ILE A 16 -19.26 -0.20 -1.86
N ALA A 17 -18.80 -1.35 -2.35
CA ALA A 17 -18.15 -2.36 -1.49
C ALA A 17 -16.84 -1.86 -0.82
N SER A 18 -16.28 -0.74 -1.32
CA SER A 18 -15.11 -0.08 -0.77
C SER A 18 -15.39 0.75 0.51
N ILE A 19 -16.66 0.94 0.90
CA ILE A 19 -17.03 1.83 2.03
C ILE A 19 -17.55 1.05 3.25
N THR A 20 -17.91 -0.23 3.10
CA THR A 20 -18.41 -1.01 4.24
C THR A 20 -17.27 -1.39 5.19
N LYS A 21 -17.42 -1.02 6.47
CA LYS A 21 -16.49 -1.39 7.55
C LYS A 21 -16.53 -2.89 7.86
N ASP A 22 -17.53 -3.59 7.34
CA ASP A 22 -17.78 -5.00 7.63
C ASP A 22 -16.76 -5.91 6.94
N PRO A 23 -16.23 -6.92 7.63
CA PRO A 23 -15.27 -7.85 7.04
C PRO A 23 -15.79 -8.50 5.76
N ILE A 24 -14.97 -8.54 4.70
CA ILE A 24 -15.37 -9.18 3.42
C ILE A 24 -15.56 -10.69 3.65
N LYS A 25 -16.80 -11.15 3.53
CA LYS A 25 -17.17 -12.57 3.53
C LYS A 25 -17.49 -13.00 2.09
N ALA A 26 -16.47 -13.12 1.24
CA ALA A 26 -16.65 -13.53 -0.16
C ALA A 26 -16.69 -15.07 -0.31
N LYS A 27 -17.62 -15.59 -1.12
CA LYS A 27 -17.65 -16.99 -1.59
C LYS A 27 -16.85 -17.08 -2.91
N GLY A 28 -15.70 -17.74 -2.91
CA GLY A 28 -14.76 -17.85 -4.04
C GLY A 28 -13.31 -17.69 -3.56
N ILE A 29 -12.30 -17.91 -4.41
CA ILE A 29 -10.89 -17.54 -4.12
C ILE A 29 -10.78 -16.03 -4.38
N PRO A 30 -10.84 -15.16 -3.37
CA PRO A 30 -10.74 -13.73 -3.61
C PRO A 30 -9.25 -13.41 -3.71
N SER A 31 -8.88 -12.63 -4.71
CA SER A 31 -7.63 -11.87 -4.71
C SER A 31 -8.00 -10.41 -4.48
N VAL A 32 -7.26 -9.74 -3.61
CA VAL A 32 -7.46 -8.32 -3.28
C VAL A 32 -6.21 -7.56 -3.69
N PHE A 33 -6.41 -6.55 -4.52
CA PHE A 33 -5.37 -5.60 -4.87
C PHE A 33 -5.67 -4.29 -4.14
N GLN A 34 -4.68 -3.78 -3.40
CA GLN A 34 -4.79 -2.50 -2.73
C GLN A 34 -3.69 -1.58 -3.24
N VAL A 35 -4.10 -0.45 -3.81
CA VAL A 35 -3.20 0.61 -4.25
C VAL A 35 -3.52 1.82 -3.40
N PHE A 36 -2.51 2.39 -2.76
CA PHE A 36 -2.67 3.55 -1.89
C PHE A 36 -1.48 4.48 -2.00
N ARG A 37 -1.77 5.77 -1.78
CA ARG A 37 -0.75 6.81 -1.74
C ARG A 37 0.08 6.71 -0.45
N HIS A 38 1.31 7.19 -0.53
CA HIS A 38 2.15 7.45 0.64
C HIS A 38 1.46 8.35 1.69
N GLY A 39 1.99 8.36 2.92
CA GLY A 39 1.55 9.28 3.97
C GLY A 39 2.07 10.71 3.76
N ASP A 40 1.70 11.61 4.65
CA ASP A 40 2.23 12.99 4.68
C ASP A 40 3.77 13.02 4.63
N HIS A 41 4.33 13.86 3.76
CA HIS A 41 5.77 13.99 3.55
C HIS A 41 6.18 15.46 3.40
N THR A 42 7.46 15.74 3.58
CA THR A 42 8.01 17.06 3.31
C THR A 42 7.98 17.38 1.81
N PRO A 43 7.84 18.65 1.41
CA PRO A 43 7.94 19.05 0.01
C PRO A 43 9.19 18.46 -0.66
N GLN A 44 9.05 18.07 -1.92
CA GLN A 44 10.20 17.62 -2.71
C GLN A 44 11.10 18.79 -3.10
N GLU A 45 10.51 19.97 -3.29
CA GLU A 45 11.22 21.22 -3.52
C GLU A 45 10.63 22.35 -2.68
N PHE A 46 11.44 23.38 -2.44
CA PHE A 46 10.97 24.63 -1.85
C PHE A 46 11.18 25.76 -2.86
N PHE A 47 10.19 26.65 -2.98
CA PHE A 47 10.35 27.84 -3.78
C PHE A 47 11.56 28.67 -3.31
N PRO A 48 12.25 29.39 -4.21
CA PRO A 48 13.43 30.18 -3.87
C PRO A 48 13.26 31.08 -2.63
N THR A 49 12.07 31.65 -2.45
CA THR A 49 11.71 32.58 -1.37
C THR A 49 11.13 31.93 -0.11
N ASP A 50 11.11 30.60 0.00
CA ASP A 50 10.56 29.93 1.18
C ASP A 50 11.41 30.20 2.43
N LYS A 51 10.78 30.81 3.44
CA LYS A 51 11.39 31.14 4.75
C LYS A 51 11.50 29.93 5.68
N HIS A 52 10.87 28.81 5.35
CA HIS A 52 10.77 27.61 6.20
C HIS A 52 11.74 26.49 5.80
N LYS A 53 12.67 26.73 4.85
CA LYS A 53 13.67 25.76 4.38
C LYS A 53 14.50 25.13 5.51
N ALA A 54 14.91 25.93 6.50
CA ALA A 54 15.75 25.47 7.61
C ALA A 54 14.98 24.70 8.70
N GLY A 55 13.65 24.73 8.69
CA GLY A 55 12.81 24.19 9.77
C GLY A 55 12.52 22.68 9.68
N ARG A 56 12.85 22.02 8.57
CA ARG A 56 12.54 20.60 8.37
C ARG A 56 13.79 19.73 8.53
N GLN A 57 13.96 19.19 9.73
CA GLN A 57 15.10 18.33 10.10
C GLN A 57 15.20 17.03 9.28
N GLN A 58 14.09 16.57 8.69
CA GLN A 58 14.03 15.28 7.98
C GLN A 58 14.59 15.36 6.56
N GLY A 59 14.77 16.56 5.97
CA GLY A 59 15.17 16.71 4.56
C GLY A 59 13.98 16.85 3.60
N TYR A 60 14.26 16.80 2.29
CA TYR A 60 13.27 16.97 1.22
C TYR A 60 12.64 15.64 0.82
N GLY A 61 11.35 15.67 0.45
CA GLY A 61 10.63 14.48 0.01
C GLY A 61 10.49 13.35 1.03
N GLN A 62 10.88 13.56 2.29
CA GLN A 62 10.89 12.53 3.32
C GLN A 62 9.56 12.41 4.05
N LEU A 63 9.19 11.19 4.44
CA LEU A 63 7.95 10.93 5.16
C LEU A 63 7.98 11.58 6.55
N THR A 64 6.93 12.31 6.91
CA THR A 64 6.84 12.95 8.23
C THR A 64 6.40 11.93 9.29
N LYS A 65 6.55 12.29 10.58
CA LYS A 65 5.99 11.48 11.68
C LYS A 65 4.47 11.29 11.55
N LEU A 66 3.77 12.32 11.06
CA LEU A 66 2.35 12.24 10.77
C LEU A 66 2.08 11.23 9.64
N GLY A 67 2.86 11.26 8.56
CA GLY A 67 2.76 10.30 7.47
C GLY A 67 2.98 8.86 7.90
N ILE A 68 3.96 8.62 8.79
CA ILE A 68 4.19 7.31 9.40
C ILE A 68 2.95 6.85 10.16
N GLN A 69 2.38 7.71 11.01
CA GLN A 69 1.18 7.38 11.79
C GLN A 69 -0.02 7.07 10.88
N GLN A 70 -0.26 7.87 9.84
CA GLN A 70 -1.35 7.66 8.88
C GLN A 70 -1.25 6.28 8.21
N GLN A 71 -0.05 5.89 7.80
CA GLN A 71 0.20 4.60 7.15
C GLN A 71 0.08 3.44 8.15
N TYR A 72 0.57 3.61 9.37
CA TYR A 72 0.35 2.63 10.43
C TYR A 72 -1.14 2.40 10.72
N GLU A 73 -1.93 3.46 10.83
CA GLU A 73 -3.39 3.39 11.03
C GLU A 73 -4.11 2.74 9.84
N LEU A 74 -3.65 3.01 8.60
CA LEU A 74 -4.12 2.33 7.40
C LEU A 74 -3.85 0.82 7.47
N GLY A 75 -2.64 0.41 7.88
CA GLY A 75 -2.30 -0.98 8.13
C GLY A 75 -3.22 -1.66 9.15
N GLN A 76 -3.50 -0.98 10.27
CA GLN A 76 -4.45 -1.47 11.27
C GLN A 76 -5.88 -1.58 10.72
N TYR A 77 -6.30 -0.63 9.88
CA TYR A 77 -7.58 -0.70 9.19
C TYR A 77 -7.65 -1.93 8.29
N MET A 78 -6.62 -2.17 7.46
CA MET A 78 -6.52 -3.36 6.61
C MET A 78 -6.56 -4.65 7.43
N ARG A 79 -5.85 -4.72 8.56
CA ARG A 79 -5.89 -5.88 9.47
C ARG A 79 -7.31 -6.19 9.94
N ARG A 80 -8.09 -5.16 10.31
CA ARG A 80 -9.49 -5.34 10.72
C ARG A 80 -10.36 -5.76 9.54
N ARG A 81 -10.23 -5.06 8.41
CA ARG A 81 -10.98 -5.26 7.16
C ARG A 81 -10.84 -6.66 6.59
N TYR A 82 -9.62 -7.20 6.62
CA TYR A 82 -9.24 -8.48 6.01
C TYR A 82 -8.94 -9.58 7.03
N SER A 83 -9.44 -9.46 8.26
CA SER A 83 -9.21 -10.42 9.36
C SER A 83 -9.66 -11.86 9.05
N TYR A 84 -10.68 -12.04 8.21
CA TYR A 84 -11.14 -13.36 7.76
C TYR A 84 -10.39 -13.87 6.51
N PHE A 85 -9.59 -13.01 5.88
CA PHE A 85 -8.91 -13.26 4.61
C PHE A 85 -7.41 -13.53 4.82
N LEU A 86 -6.76 -12.73 5.67
CA LEU A 86 -5.33 -12.85 6.02
C LEU A 86 -5.14 -13.65 7.30
N SER A 87 -4.08 -14.46 7.36
CA SER A 87 -3.67 -15.12 8.59
C SER A 87 -3.28 -14.09 9.66
N VAL A 88 -3.51 -14.44 10.94
CA VAL A 88 -3.06 -13.61 12.09
C VAL A 88 -1.54 -13.44 12.04
N VAL A 89 -0.85 -14.53 11.77
CA VAL A 89 0.62 -14.61 11.60
C VAL A 89 0.97 -14.27 10.15
N TYR A 90 2.02 -13.46 9.94
CA TYR A 90 2.51 -13.14 8.60
C TYR A 90 2.98 -14.40 7.87
N LYS A 91 2.58 -14.56 6.61
CA LYS A 91 3.05 -15.61 5.72
C LYS A 91 3.41 -15.01 4.37
N GLN A 92 4.64 -15.26 3.93
CA GLN A 92 5.15 -14.77 2.65
C GLN A 92 4.30 -15.23 1.46
N CYS A 93 3.67 -16.40 1.57
CA CYS A 93 2.79 -16.99 0.58
C CYS A 93 1.37 -16.40 0.53
N GLU A 94 1.02 -15.40 1.36
CA GLU A 94 -0.32 -14.77 1.38
C GLU A 94 -0.32 -13.32 0.87
N ILE A 95 0.82 -12.63 0.97
CA ILE A 95 0.93 -11.23 0.55
C ILE A 95 2.20 -10.98 -0.26
N TYR A 96 2.08 -10.10 -1.24
CA TYR A 96 3.18 -9.55 -2.01
C TYR A 96 3.08 -8.02 -1.95
N VAL A 97 4.17 -7.36 -1.57
CA VAL A 97 4.21 -5.90 -1.43
C VAL A 97 5.21 -5.33 -2.41
N GLN A 98 4.75 -4.38 -3.21
CA GLN A 98 5.59 -3.60 -4.11
C GLN A 98 5.39 -2.12 -3.85
N SER A 99 6.47 -1.36 -3.91
CA SER A 99 6.43 0.09 -3.81
C SER A 99 7.21 0.70 -4.96
N THR A 100 6.86 1.93 -5.32
CA THR A 100 7.73 2.78 -6.14
C THR A 100 9.06 3.02 -5.42
N ASP A 101 10.14 3.14 -6.19
CA ASP A 101 11.51 3.30 -5.66
C ASP A 101 11.76 4.75 -5.19
N CYS A 102 11.04 5.15 -4.15
CA CYS A 102 11.16 6.43 -3.46
C CYS A 102 11.16 6.20 -1.93
N ASP A 103 11.93 6.99 -1.19
CA ASP A 103 12.06 6.83 0.26
C ASP A 103 10.71 6.92 0.99
N HIS A 104 9.88 7.91 0.63
CA HIS A 104 8.60 8.15 1.30
C HIS A 104 7.58 7.05 1.03
N THR A 105 7.62 6.38 -0.11
CA THR A 105 6.73 5.27 -0.46
C THR A 105 7.21 3.95 0.13
N LEU A 106 8.52 3.68 0.12
CA LEU A 106 9.11 2.52 0.80
C LEU A 106 8.85 2.58 2.31
N THR A 107 9.08 3.75 2.92
CA THR A 107 8.82 3.96 4.35
C THR A 107 7.33 3.88 4.67
N SER A 108 6.46 4.41 3.81
CA SER A 108 5.00 4.27 3.96
C SER A 108 4.55 2.80 3.92
N ALA A 109 5.11 2.01 3.00
CA ALA A 109 4.82 0.58 2.92
C ALA A 109 5.23 -0.16 4.20
N GLN A 110 6.42 0.12 4.73
CA GLN A 110 6.90 -0.46 5.99
C GLN A 110 6.02 -0.06 7.19
N ALA A 111 5.60 1.20 7.29
CA ALA A 111 4.70 1.66 8.35
C ALA A 111 3.33 0.98 8.27
N SER A 112 2.76 0.87 7.06
CA SER A 112 1.53 0.11 6.82
C SER A 112 1.67 -1.36 7.20
N LEU A 113 2.79 -1.99 6.86
CA LEU A 113 3.07 -3.39 7.22
C LEU A 113 3.22 -3.59 8.72
N ALA A 114 3.81 -2.63 9.45
CA ALA A 114 3.88 -2.66 10.90
C ALA A 114 2.49 -2.63 11.56
N GLY A 115 1.55 -1.89 11.00
CA GLY A 115 0.14 -1.87 11.45
C GLY A 115 -0.64 -3.11 11.03
N LEU A 116 -0.31 -3.68 9.87
CA LEU A 116 -0.96 -4.86 9.32
C LEU A 116 -0.50 -6.14 10.04
N TYR A 117 0.79 -6.33 10.30
CA TYR A 117 1.35 -7.55 10.88
C TYR A 117 2.21 -7.28 12.13
N PRO A 118 1.61 -6.82 13.24
CA PRO A 118 2.30 -6.85 14.53
C PRO A 118 2.69 -8.31 14.84
N PRO A 119 3.95 -8.59 15.24
CA PRO A 119 4.39 -9.95 15.50
C PRO A 119 3.62 -10.55 16.68
N THR A 120 3.26 -11.82 16.55
CA THR A 120 2.57 -12.58 17.60
C THR A 120 3.26 -13.92 17.79
N GLN A 121 3.24 -14.44 19.03
CA GLN A 121 3.80 -15.76 19.37
C GLN A 121 5.24 -15.91 18.85
N ASP A 122 5.48 -16.92 18.02
CA ASP A 122 6.80 -17.30 17.50
C ASP A 122 7.39 -16.29 16.50
N GLN A 123 6.60 -15.32 16.00
CA GLN A 123 7.11 -14.22 15.16
C GLN A 123 7.75 -13.09 15.98
N ILE A 124 7.62 -13.11 17.30
CA ILE A 124 8.29 -12.14 18.17
C ILE A 124 9.77 -12.53 18.27
N TRP A 125 10.58 -11.97 17.38
CA TRP A 125 12.04 -12.14 17.41
C TRP A 125 12.71 -11.31 18.53
N ASN A 126 12.05 -10.22 18.97
CA ASN A 126 12.52 -9.36 20.03
C ASN A 126 11.34 -8.86 20.90
N PRO A 127 11.28 -9.22 22.19
CA PRO A 127 10.19 -8.80 23.08
C PRO A 127 10.06 -7.30 23.31
N GLY A 128 11.14 -6.54 23.12
CA GLY A 128 11.15 -5.07 23.24
C GLY A 128 10.73 -4.35 21.95
N ILE A 129 10.60 -5.07 20.83
CA ILE A 129 10.28 -4.52 19.51
C ILE A 129 9.13 -5.30 18.90
N LEU A 130 7.91 -4.78 19.04
CA LEU A 130 6.71 -5.36 18.44
C LEU A 130 6.58 -5.02 16.95
N TRP A 131 7.65 -5.26 16.20
CA TRP A 131 7.74 -5.12 14.75
C TRP A 131 8.50 -6.31 14.18
N GLN A 132 8.15 -6.73 12.97
CA GLN A 132 8.86 -7.78 12.23
C GLN A 132 9.19 -7.29 10.82
N PRO A 133 10.34 -7.69 10.26
CA PRO A 133 10.70 -7.36 8.89
C PRO A 133 9.78 -8.07 7.91
N ILE A 134 9.14 -7.31 7.02
CA ILE A 134 8.37 -7.83 5.89
C ILE A 134 8.96 -7.25 4.60
N PRO A 135 9.31 -8.08 3.60
CA PRO A 135 9.88 -7.60 2.35
C PRO A 135 8.94 -6.65 1.61
N VAL A 136 9.50 -5.53 1.14
CA VAL A 136 8.87 -4.61 0.19
C VAL A 136 9.71 -4.60 -1.07
N HIS A 137 9.14 -5.07 -2.17
CA HIS A 137 9.82 -5.11 -3.46
C HIS A 137 9.73 -3.75 -4.15
N THR A 138 10.74 -3.42 -4.95
CA THR A 138 10.72 -2.22 -5.76
C THR A 138 11.46 -2.47 -7.06
N VAL A 139 11.20 -1.61 -8.04
CA VAL A 139 11.89 -1.59 -9.33
C VAL A 139 12.42 -0.17 -9.50
N PRO A 140 13.69 0.01 -9.90
CA PRO A 140 14.24 1.34 -10.13
C PRO A 140 13.32 2.18 -11.02
N LEU A 141 13.08 3.44 -10.65
CA LEU A 141 12.08 4.27 -11.32
C LEU A 141 12.25 4.28 -12.84
N SER A 142 13.47 4.33 -13.36
CA SER A 142 13.75 4.30 -14.81
C SER A 142 13.19 3.07 -15.55
N HIS A 143 12.97 1.97 -14.84
CA HIS A 143 12.48 0.69 -15.38
C HIS A 143 11.07 0.34 -14.91
N ASP A 144 10.48 1.14 -14.00
CA ASP A 144 9.16 0.88 -13.44
C ASP A 144 8.03 1.31 -14.38
N ARG A 145 7.76 0.48 -15.39
CA ARG A 145 6.65 0.73 -16.33
C ARG A 145 5.29 0.49 -15.68
N ALA A 146 5.17 -0.51 -14.81
CA ALA A 146 3.89 -0.90 -14.23
C ALA A 146 3.30 0.19 -13.33
N MET A 147 4.13 0.78 -12.47
CA MET A 147 3.68 1.80 -11.51
C MET A 147 3.64 3.19 -12.13
N LYS A 148 4.45 3.48 -13.17
CA LYS A 148 4.41 4.77 -13.88
C LYS A 148 3.27 4.87 -14.89
N GLN A 149 3.01 3.80 -15.63
CA GLN A 149 2.09 3.83 -16.78
C GLN A 149 0.62 3.93 -16.35
N TRP A 150 0.29 3.54 -15.13
CA TRP A 150 -1.06 3.72 -14.58
C TRP A 150 -1.45 5.21 -14.41
N PHE A 151 -0.47 6.11 -14.32
CA PHE A 151 -0.70 7.51 -13.93
C PHE A 151 -0.35 8.56 -14.99
N SER A 152 0.11 8.16 -16.18
CA SER A 152 0.17 9.04 -17.37
C SER A 152 -0.62 8.44 -18.52
N PRO A 153 -1.95 8.71 -18.62
CA PRO A 153 -2.79 8.23 -19.71
C PRO A 153 -2.32 8.70 -21.10
N TRP A 154 -1.45 9.72 -21.13
CA TRP A 154 -1.04 10.42 -22.34
C TRP A 154 0.43 10.25 -22.71
N GLY A 155 1.19 9.43 -21.95
CA GLY A 155 2.58 9.12 -22.32
C GLY A 155 3.51 10.33 -22.35
N ASP A 156 3.24 11.35 -21.54
CA ASP A 156 4.07 12.55 -21.48
C ASP A 156 5.39 12.26 -20.76
N GLU A 157 6.49 12.22 -21.51
CA GLU A 157 7.86 12.05 -21.01
C GLU A 157 8.35 13.26 -20.19
N SER A 158 7.63 14.39 -20.21
CA SER A 158 7.97 15.60 -19.44
C SER A 158 7.37 15.64 -18.03
N MET A 159 6.61 14.61 -17.63
CA MET A 159 6.00 14.55 -16.29
C MET A 159 7.09 14.50 -15.21
N LYS A 160 7.14 15.55 -14.38
CA LYS A 160 8.15 15.68 -13.34
C LYS A 160 7.93 14.63 -12.26
N MET A 161 9.01 14.25 -11.59
CA MET A 161 8.98 13.25 -10.51
C MET A 161 8.05 13.66 -9.36
N GLU A 162 7.81 14.96 -9.22
CA GLU A 162 6.90 15.61 -8.27
C GLU A 162 5.41 15.38 -8.60
N ASP A 163 5.10 15.20 -9.88
CA ASP A 163 3.74 15.03 -10.40
C ASP A 163 3.36 13.54 -10.55
N MET A 164 4.33 12.63 -10.43
CA MET A 164 4.04 11.19 -10.37
C MET A 164 3.34 10.90 -9.04
N GLU A 165 2.07 10.54 -9.10
CA GLU A 165 1.39 9.99 -7.93
C GLU A 165 2.12 8.70 -7.52
N THR A 166 2.94 8.79 -6.48
CA THR A 166 3.76 7.68 -6.02
C THR A 166 2.94 6.81 -5.06
N HIS A 167 2.88 5.52 -5.36
CA HIS A 167 1.95 4.59 -4.73
C HIS A 167 2.66 3.37 -4.16
N VAL A 168 2.01 2.77 -3.17
CA VAL A 168 2.31 1.44 -2.65
C VAL A 168 1.24 0.49 -3.17
N PHE A 169 1.69 -0.63 -3.73
CA PHE A 169 0.86 -1.70 -4.25
C PHE A 169 0.99 -2.92 -3.33
N LEU A 170 -0.10 -3.23 -2.64
CA LEU A 170 -0.23 -4.41 -1.81
C LEU A 170 -1.13 -5.41 -2.52
N PHE A 171 -0.55 -6.52 -2.95
CA PHE A 171 -1.29 -7.65 -3.48
C PHE A 171 -1.50 -8.68 -2.37
N MET A 172 -2.76 -9.00 -2.10
CA MET A 172 -3.14 -10.00 -1.11
C MET A 172 -3.93 -11.09 -1.82
N HIS A 173 -3.49 -12.33 -1.68
CA HIS A 173 -4.21 -13.46 -2.26
C HIS A 173 -4.46 -14.51 -1.20
N THR A 174 -5.56 -15.23 -1.34
CA THR A 174 -5.76 -16.42 -0.52
C THR A 174 -4.74 -17.49 -0.92
N PRO A 175 -4.18 -18.25 0.04
CA PRO A 175 -3.36 -19.40 -0.29
C PRO A 175 -4.21 -20.39 -1.09
N TRP A 176 -3.66 -20.85 -2.21
CA TRP A 176 -4.30 -21.79 -3.13
C TRP A 176 -4.49 -23.15 -2.44
N ARG A 177 -5.62 -23.30 -1.73
CA ARG A 177 -5.93 -24.44 -0.84
C ARG A 177 -4.90 -24.60 0.31
N LYS A 178 -5.31 -25.24 1.41
CA LYS A 178 -4.44 -25.70 2.50
C LYS A 178 -3.46 -26.81 2.04
N ALA A 179 -2.83 -26.67 0.88
CA ALA A 179 -2.11 -27.74 0.21
C ALA A 179 -0.78 -27.24 -0.37
N ARG A 180 0.10 -26.82 0.53
CA ARG A 180 1.52 -27.16 0.63
C ARG A 180 2.09 -26.12 1.57
N SER A 181 2.52 -26.61 2.72
CA SER A 181 3.38 -25.93 3.67
C SER A 181 4.27 -24.88 2.98
N CYS A 182 4.18 -23.64 3.46
CA CYS A 182 5.17 -22.62 3.18
C CYS A 182 6.45 -23.07 3.92
N PHE A 183 7.24 -23.91 3.25
CA PHE A 183 8.59 -24.35 3.62
C PHE A 183 9.56 -23.73 2.61
#